data_AF-L7LD52-F1
#
_entry.id   AF-L7LD52-F1
#
_cell.length_a   1.000
_cell.length_b   1.000
_cell.length_c   1.000
_cell.angle_alpha   90.00
_cell.angle_beta   90.00
_cell.angle_gamma   90.00
#
_symmetry.space_group_name_H-M   'P 1'
#
loop_
_entity.id
_entity.type
_entity.pdbx_description
1 polymer ?
#
loop_
_entity_poly.entity_id
_entity_poly.type
_entity_poly.pdbx_seq_one_letter_code
_entity_poly.pdbx_strand_id
1 'polypeptide(L)'
;MSPQSHDVARRLTAFGAVTRMTGEDSVVTLSDDGLVLDFDDDYVRLDRDGAADEPIPRAWTDDARADRVITDWIEDYLDETYQFLVIRRDYISDLISDPFSELYLNRLAGRFPNVDRASIDAFLDEVRRWLAGADAA
;
A
#
# COMPACT_ATOMS: atom_id res chain seq x y z
N MET A 1 -0.88 -18.64 -4.92
CA MET A 1 -0.75 -17.38 -5.69
C MET A 1 0.53 -17.35 -6.55
N SER A 2 0.56 -16.62 -7.68
CA SER A 2 1.77 -16.47 -8.54
C SER A 2 2.80 -15.49 -7.94
N PRO A 3 4.11 -15.58 -8.28
CA PRO A 3 5.11 -14.60 -7.83
C PRO A 3 4.78 -13.15 -8.22
N GLN A 4 4.25 -12.96 -9.44
CA GLN A 4 3.84 -11.64 -9.92
C GLN A 4 2.68 -11.07 -9.10
N SER A 5 1.69 -11.91 -8.76
CA SER A 5 0.54 -11.50 -7.95
C SER A 5 0.98 -11.16 -6.52
N HIS A 6 1.92 -11.91 -5.94
CA HIS A 6 2.55 -11.59 -4.64
C HIS A 6 3.24 -10.22 -4.66
N ASP A 7 3.99 -9.92 -5.73
CA ASP A 7 4.66 -8.64 -5.90
C ASP A 7 3.69 -7.46 -6.04
N VAL A 8 2.57 -7.67 -6.72
CA VAL A 8 1.49 -6.66 -6.85
C VAL A 8 0.83 -6.43 -5.50
N ALA A 9 0.45 -7.51 -4.80
CA ALA A 9 -0.11 -7.43 -3.45
C ALA A 9 0.81 -6.66 -2.51
N ARG A 10 2.12 -6.92 -2.55
CA ARG A 10 3.13 -6.20 -1.76
C ARG A 10 3.08 -4.69 -2.00
N ARG A 11 3.11 -4.24 -3.26
CA ARG A 11 3.09 -2.81 -3.60
C ARG A 11 1.78 -2.14 -3.20
N LEU A 12 0.64 -2.80 -3.43
CA LEU A 12 -0.67 -2.32 -3.00
C LEU A 12 -0.77 -2.24 -1.47
N THR A 13 -0.20 -3.19 -0.75
CA THR A 13 -0.15 -3.18 0.72
C THR A 13 0.67 -2.00 1.24
N ALA A 14 1.83 -1.73 0.62
CA ALA A 14 2.64 -0.57 0.97
C ALA A 14 1.86 0.74 0.76
N PHE A 15 1.15 0.87 -0.37
CA PHE A 15 0.33 2.04 -0.62
C PHE A 15 -0.83 2.15 0.39
N GLY A 16 -1.53 1.05 0.68
CA GLY A 16 -2.58 1.02 1.69
C GLY A 16 -2.12 1.37 3.10
N ALA A 17 -0.86 1.07 3.44
CA ALA A 17 -0.25 1.51 4.70
C ALA A 17 0.04 3.01 4.67
N VAL A 18 0.58 3.54 3.57
CA VAL A 18 0.86 4.97 3.39
C VAL A 18 -0.41 5.82 3.47
N THR A 19 -1.48 5.43 2.79
CA THR A 19 -2.74 6.21 2.80
C THR A 19 -3.35 6.28 4.19
N ARG A 20 -3.23 5.23 4.98
CA ARG A 20 -3.65 5.24 6.39
C ARG A 20 -2.73 6.08 7.29
N MET A 21 -1.44 6.21 6.98
CA MET A 21 -0.51 7.05 7.75
C MET A 21 -0.88 8.54 7.70
N THR A 22 -1.53 8.99 6.63
CA THR A 22 -1.91 10.40 6.48
C THR A 22 -3.26 10.74 7.14
N GLY A 23 -4.05 9.73 7.49
CA GLY A 23 -5.40 9.87 7.99
C GLY A 23 -6.46 10.10 6.92
N GLU A 24 -6.10 10.01 5.63
CA GLU A 24 -7.02 10.08 4.49
C GLU A 24 -7.81 8.76 4.30
N ASP A 25 -8.84 8.81 3.44
CA ASP A 25 -9.66 7.65 3.10
C ASP A 25 -8.82 6.44 2.67
N SER A 26 -9.28 5.25 3.03
CA SER A 26 -8.58 4.00 2.73
C SER A 26 -8.71 3.64 1.25
N VAL A 27 -7.76 4.12 0.44
CA VAL A 27 -7.68 3.88 -1.01
C VAL A 27 -7.45 2.40 -1.36
N VAL A 28 -6.78 1.66 -0.48
CA VAL A 28 -6.62 0.20 -0.60
C VAL A 28 -7.39 -0.47 0.53
N THR A 29 -8.31 -1.36 0.17
CA THR A 29 -9.17 -2.11 1.10
C THR A 29 -9.07 -3.60 0.84
N LEU A 30 -9.36 -4.41 1.85
CA LEU A 30 -9.66 -5.83 1.64
C LEU A 30 -11.18 -5.99 1.66
N SER A 31 -11.76 -6.56 0.61
CA SER A 31 -13.21 -6.72 0.46
C SER A 31 -13.56 -8.11 -0.05
N ASP A 32 -14.47 -8.78 0.66
CA ASP A 32 -15.02 -10.12 0.46
C ASP A 32 -13.99 -11.25 0.28
N ASP A 33 -13.10 -11.16 -0.71
CA ASP A 33 -12.01 -12.12 -0.96
C ASP A 33 -10.79 -11.51 -1.71
N GLY A 34 -10.75 -10.20 -1.94
CA GLY A 34 -9.71 -9.55 -2.74
C GLY A 34 -9.14 -8.28 -2.13
N LEU A 35 -7.88 -7.99 -2.46
CA LEU A 35 -7.22 -6.71 -2.20
C LEU A 35 -7.60 -5.74 -3.32
N VAL A 36 -8.28 -4.67 -2.95
CA VAL A 36 -8.87 -3.70 -3.87
C VAL A 36 -8.17 -2.36 -3.73
N LEU A 37 -7.62 -1.85 -4.81
CA LEU A 37 -7.26 -0.45 -5.01
C LEU A 37 -8.42 0.24 -5.73
N ASP A 38 -8.89 1.34 -5.14
CA ASP A 38 -9.86 2.23 -5.75
C ASP A 38 -9.32 3.67 -5.63
N PHE A 39 -8.63 4.14 -6.68
CA PHE A 39 -7.92 5.42 -6.70
C PHE A 39 -8.11 6.16 -8.01
N ASP A 40 -8.85 7.27 -7.98
CA ASP A 40 -9.14 8.12 -9.14
C ASP A 40 -9.58 7.32 -10.39
N ASP A 41 -8.67 7.13 -11.35
CA ASP A 41 -8.87 6.42 -12.62
C ASP A 41 -8.25 5.01 -12.63
N ASP A 42 -7.58 4.59 -11.55
CA ASP A 42 -6.93 3.29 -11.40
C ASP A 42 -7.75 2.39 -10.46
N TYR A 43 -8.16 1.24 -11.00
CA TYR A 43 -8.80 0.17 -10.25
C TYR A 43 -7.95 -1.09 -10.33
N VAL A 44 -7.70 -1.72 -9.18
CA VAL A 44 -7.11 -3.06 -9.12
C VAL A 44 -7.89 -3.88 -8.14
N ARG A 45 -8.38 -5.04 -8.57
CA ARG A 45 -8.81 -6.08 -7.66
C ARG A 45 -7.95 -7.31 -7.86
N LEU A 46 -7.28 -7.72 -6.79
CA LEU A 46 -6.49 -8.95 -6.75
C LEU A 46 -7.19 -9.94 -5.83
N ASP A 47 -7.76 -10.99 -6.41
CA ASP A 47 -8.44 -12.05 -5.68
C ASP A 47 -7.43 -12.95 -4.95
N ARG A 48 -7.93 -13.73 -3.99
CA ARG A 48 -7.11 -14.61 -3.14
C ARG A 48 -6.25 -15.61 -3.92
N ASP A 49 -6.70 -16.10 -5.06
CA ASP A 49 -5.91 -17.00 -5.92
C ASP A 49 -4.81 -16.28 -6.70
N GLY A 50 -4.82 -14.95 -6.69
CA GLY A 50 -3.92 -14.08 -7.42
C GLY A 50 -4.43 -13.71 -8.81
N ALA A 51 -5.67 -14.05 -9.17
CA ALA A 51 -6.33 -13.55 -10.35
C ALA A 51 -6.68 -12.07 -10.17
N ALA A 52 -6.60 -11.32 -11.27
CA ALA A 52 -7.07 -9.95 -11.32
C ALA A 52 -8.26 -9.87 -12.28
N ASP A 53 -9.33 -9.19 -11.85
CA ASP A 53 -10.54 -9.02 -12.67
C ASP A 53 -10.27 -8.20 -13.93
N GLU A 54 -9.32 -7.26 -13.83
CA GLU A 54 -8.87 -6.38 -14.89
C GLU A 54 -7.35 -6.45 -15.05
N PRO A 55 -6.79 -6.03 -16.19
CA PRO A 55 -5.34 -5.93 -16.36
C PRO A 55 -4.74 -5.02 -15.28
N ILE A 56 -3.71 -5.53 -14.60
CA ILE A 56 -3.01 -4.77 -13.56
C ILE A 56 -2.40 -3.50 -14.18
N PRO A 57 -2.75 -2.29 -13.68
CA PRO A 57 -2.17 -1.04 -14.13
C PRO A 57 -0.66 -1.06 -14.03
N ARG A 58 0.00 -0.40 -14.99
CA ARG A 58 1.46 -0.43 -15.11
C ARG A 58 2.16 0.06 -13.84
N ALA A 59 1.52 0.96 -13.08
CA ALA A 59 2.02 1.46 -11.80
C ALA A 59 2.40 0.34 -10.82
N TRP A 60 1.62 -0.75 -10.80
CA TRP A 60 1.72 -1.81 -9.81
C TRP A 60 2.52 -3.04 -10.27
N THR A 61 3.01 -3.00 -11.51
CA THR A 61 3.78 -4.10 -12.11
C THR A 61 5.28 -4.05 -11.80
N ASP A 62 5.78 -2.94 -11.28
CA ASP A 62 7.21 -2.71 -11.02
C ASP A 62 7.44 -1.76 -9.84
N ASP A 63 8.50 -2.01 -9.06
CA ASP A 63 8.82 -1.27 -7.84
C ASP A 63 9.11 0.21 -8.11
N ALA A 64 9.82 0.54 -9.19
CA ALA A 64 10.17 1.93 -9.50
C ALA A 64 8.97 2.76 -9.94
N ARG A 65 7.90 2.11 -10.43
CA ARG A 65 6.64 2.79 -10.78
C ARG A 65 5.76 2.98 -9.54
N ALA A 66 5.64 1.96 -8.70
CA ALA A 66 4.93 2.07 -7.43
C ALA A 66 5.57 3.14 -6.53
N ASP A 67 6.90 3.21 -6.47
CA ASP A 67 7.64 4.23 -5.74
C ASP A 67 7.29 5.65 -6.19
N ARG A 68 7.18 5.88 -7.51
CA ARG A 68 6.77 7.18 -8.04
C ARG A 68 5.33 7.52 -7.67
N VAL A 69 4.39 6.61 -7.90
CA VAL A 69 2.97 6.86 -7.58
C VAL A 69 2.77 7.15 -6.09
N ILE A 70 3.42 6.37 -5.22
CA ILE A 70 3.35 6.58 -3.77
C ILE A 70 4.01 7.91 -3.37
N THR A 71 5.16 8.26 -3.99
CA THR A 71 5.83 9.54 -3.74
C THR A 71 4.96 10.72 -4.16
N ASP A 72 4.45 10.68 -5.39
CA ASP A 72 3.61 11.75 -5.96
C ASP A 72 2.37 11.94 -5.07
N TRP A 73 1.71 10.87 -4.65
CA TRP A 73 0.58 10.92 -3.73
C TRP A 73 0.93 11.55 -2.36
N ILE A 74 2.09 11.20 -1.78
CA ILE A 74 2.54 11.80 -0.52
C ILE A 74 2.81 13.30 -0.72
N GLU A 75 3.44 13.69 -1.83
CA GLU A 75 3.73 15.09 -2.15
C GLU A 75 2.44 15.91 -2.30
N ASP A 76 1.44 15.36 -2.99
CA ASP A 76 0.11 15.98 -3.14
C ASP A 76 -0.58 16.13 -1.77
N TYR A 77 -0.60 15.09 -0.94
CA TYR A 77 -1.14 15.17 0.43
C TYR A 77 -0.45 16.27 1.27
N LEU A 78 0.88 16.38 1.19
CA LEU A 78 1.62 17.38 1.95
C LEU A 78 1.30 18.80 1.48
N ASP A 79 1.13 19.00 0.17
CA ASP A 79 0.73 20.29 -0.40
C ASP A 79 -0.71 20.66 0.03
N GLU A 80 -1.66 19.73 -0.12
CA GLU A 80 -3.08 19.92 0.23
C GLU A 80 -3.28 20.21 1.73
N THR A 81 -2.51 19.55 2.59
CA THR A 81 -2.59 19.75 4.05
C THR A 81 -1.68 20.85 4.58
N TYR A 82 -1.00 21.59 3.70
CA TYR A 82 -0.04 22.64 4.05
C TYR A 82 1.05 22.18 5.03
N GLN A 83 1.47 20.91 4.91
CA GLN A 83 2.50 20.31 5.76
C GLN A 83 3.88 20.42 5.13
N PHE A 84 4.81 21.08 5.83
CA PHE A 84 6.21 21.16 5.40
C PHE A 84 7.02 20.00 5.97
N LEU A 85 6.92 18.84 5.33
CA LEU A 85 7.68 17.64 5.68
C LEU A 85 8.59 17.22 4.53
N VAL A 86 9.79 16.79 4.87
CA VAL A 86 10.71 16.16 3.91
C VAL A 86 10.76 14.67 4.21
N ILE A 87 10.17 13.88 3.31
CA ILE A 87 10.24 12.42 3.35
C ILE A 87 11.33 11.98 2.39
N ARG A 88 12.25 11.14 2.89
CA ARG A 88 13.28 10.59 2.01
C ARG A 88 12.70 9.46 1.16
N ARG A 89 12.99 9.46 -0.14
CA ARG A 89 12.53 8.42 -1.07
C ARG A 89 12.87 6.99 -0.64
N ASP A 90 14.03 6.76 -0.02
CA ASP A 90 14.39 5.42 0.46
C ASP A 90 13.44 4.89 1.53
N TYR A 91 12.69 5.74 2.24
CA TYR A 91 11.71 5.25 3.21
C TYR A 91 10.50 4.64 2.51
N ILE A 92 10.15 5.18 1.34
CA ILE A 92 9.07 4.67 0.48
C ILE A 92 9.53 3.37 -0.16
N SER A 93 10.74 3.36 -0.75
CA SER A 93 11.29 2.15 -1.36
C SER A 93 11.48 1.00 -0.35
N ASP A 94 11.96 1.31 0.87
CA ASP A 94 12.07 0.35 1.96
C ASP A 94 10.69 -0.26 2.29
N LEU A 95 9.67 0.58 2.46
CA LEU A 95 8.32 0.12 2.77
C LEU A 95 7.70 -0.70 1.62
N ILE A 96 7.94 -0.32 0.37
CA ILE A 96 7.53 -1.12 -0.80
C ILE A 96 8.19 -2.49 -0.75
N SER A 97 9.49 -2.56 -0.42
CA SER A 97 10.23 -3.83 -0.37
C SER A 97 9.71 -4.79 0.70
N ASP A 98 9.27 -4.27 1.85
CA ASP A 98 8.65 -5.05 2.92
C ASP A 98 7.61 -4.22 3.69
N PRO A 99 6.32 -4.28 3.30
CA PRO A 99 5.26 -3.50 3.93
C PRO A 99 4.91 -3.99 5.34
N PHE A 100 5.41 -5.16 5.75
CA PHE A 100 5.16 -5.75 7.06
C PHE A 100 6.29 -5.48 8.06
N SER A 101 7.38 -4.85 7.62
CA SER A 101 8.51 -4.46 8.46
C SER A 101 8.10 -3.35 9.42
N GLU A 102 8.05 -3.66 10.72
CA GLU A 102 7.83 -2.66 11.76
C GLU A 102 8.86 -1.52 11.69
N LEU A 103 10.10 -1.82 11.32
CA LEU A 103 11.16 -0.84 11.17
C LEU A 103 10.82 0.19 10.09
N TYR A 104 10.38 -0.27 8.91
CA TYR A 104 10.06 0.60 7.77
C TYR A 104 8.79 1.40 8.03
N LEU A 105 7.76 0.74 8.58
CA LEU A 105 6.52 1.38 9.02
C LEU A 105 6.79 2.49 10.03
N ASN A 106 7.53 2.20 11.12
CA ASN A 106 7.81 3.19 12.17
C ASN A 106 8.63 4.38 11.66
N ARG A 107 9.57 4.12 10.75
CA ARG A 107 10.44 5.15 10.17
C ARG A 107 9.65 6.15 9.32
N LEU A 108 8.69 5.68 8.54
CA LEU A 108 7.84 6.53 7.69
C LEU A 108 6.70 7.15 8.50
N ALA A 109 5.96 6.35 9.28
CA ALA A 109 4.87 6.82 10.13
C ALA A 109 5.32 7.93 11.09
N GLY A 110 6.51 7.81 11.70
CA GLY A 110 7.04 8.84 12.59
C GLY A 110 7.30 10.21 11.94
N ARG A 111 7.06 10.37 10.64
CA ARG A 111 7.11 11.64 9.91
C ARG A 111 5.78 12.36 9.84
N PHE A 112 4.67 11.65 9.91
CA PHE A 112 3.34 12.24 9.80
C PHE A 112 2.81 12.65 11.19
N PRO A 113 2.15 13.81 11.32
CA PRO A 113 1.75 14.35 12.62
C PRO A 113 0.55 13.64 13.26
N ASN A 114 -0.29 12.98 12.46
CA ASN A 114 -1.60 12.45 12.89
C ASN A 114 -1.80 10.97 12.55
N VAL A 115 -0.73 10.16 12.60
CA VAL A 115 -0.84 8.73 12.25
C VAL A 115 -1.79 7.97 13.16
N ASP A 116 -2.79 7.31 12.57
CA ASP A 116 -3.53 6.25 13.25
C ASP A 116 -2.82 4.91 13.08
N ARG A 117 -1.97 4.58 14.05
CA ARG A 117 -1.23 3.31 14.01
C ARG A 117 -2.13 2.09 14.11
N ALA A 118 -3.25 2.19 14.84
CA ALA A 118 -4.17 1.07 15.01
C ALA A 118 -4.84 0.69 13.69
N SER A 119 -5.21 1.69 12.87
CA SER A 119 -5.76 1.46 11.53
C SER A 119 -4.76 0.77 10.59
N ILE A 120 -3.49 1.19 10.63
CA ILE A 120 -2.42 0.56 9.83
C ILE A 120 -2.23 -0.90 10.24
N ASP A 121 -2.08 -1.16 11.54
CA ASP A 121 -1.82 -2.51 12.05
C ASP A 121 -3.01 -3.44 11.75
N ALA A 122 -4.25 -2.95 11.89
CA ALA A 122 -5.45 -3.71 11.57
C ALA A 122 -5.49 -4.12 10.09
N PHE A 123 -5.20 -3.19 9.17
CA PHE A 123 -5.13 -3.47 7.74
C PHE A 123 -4.02 -4.49 7.40
N LEU A 124 -2.82 -4.30 7.94
CA LEU A 124 -1.70 -5.21 7.66
C LEU A 124 -1.95 -6.62 8.21
N ASP A 125 -2.59 -6.74 9.37
CA ASP A 125 -3.01 -8.02 9.92
C ASP A 125 -4.03 -8.72 9.01
N GLU A 126 -4.97 -7.96 8.45
CA GLU A 126 -5.97 -8.48 7.52
C GLU A 126 -5.33 -9.01 6.23
N VAL A 127 -4.47 -8.21 5.61
CA VAL A 127 -3.72 -8.61 4.40
C VAL A 127 -2.83 -9.82 4.67
N ARG A 128 -2.16 -9.86 5.83
CA ARG A 128 -1.31 -11.00 6.20
C ARG A 128 -2.11 -12.30 6.31
N ARG A 129 -3.31 -12.25 6.90
CA ARG A 129 -4.21 -13.42 6.97
C ARG A 129 -4.68 -13.83 5.57
N TRP A 130 -5.00 -12.87 4.72
CA TRP A 130 -5.41 -13.13 3.34
C TRP A 130 -4.29 -13.80 2.52
N LEU A 131 -3.06 -13.29 2.58
CA LEU A 131 -1.89 -13.89 1.93
C LEU A 131 -1.61 -15.32 2.44
N ALA A 132 -1.68 -15.54 3.76
CA ALA A 132 -1.50 -16.87 4.33
C ALA A 132 -2.57 -17.88 3.85
N GLY A 133 -3.81 -17.43 3.65
CA GLY A 133 -4.88 -18.23 3.06
C GLY A 133 -4.64 -18.55 1.58
N ALA A 134 -4.02 -17.64 0.83
CA ALA A 134 -3.71 -17.79 -0.59
C ALA A 134 -2.56 -18.77 -0.89
N ASP A 135 -1.64 -18.96 0.06
CA ASP A 135 -0.54 -19.91 -0.05
C ASP A 135 -0.94 -21.34 0.40
N ALA A 136 -2.06 -21.47 1.11
CA ALA A 136 -2.60 -22.74 1.57
C ALA A 136 -3.60 -23.39 0.59
N ALA A 137 -4.07 -22.63 -0.40
CA ALA A 137 -5.06 -23.04 -1.42
C ALA A 137 -4.39 -23.49 -2.72
#